data_AF-A0A7C3A9L8-F1
#
_entry.id   AF-A0A7C3A9L8-F1
#
_cell.length_a   1.000
_cell.length_b   1.000
_cell.length_c   1.000
_cell.angle_alpha   90.00
_cell.angle_beta   90.00
_cell.angle_gamma   90.00
#
_symmetry.space_group_name_H-M   'P 1'
#
loop_
_entity.id
_entity.type
_entity.pdbx_description
1 polymer ?
#
loop_
_entity_poly.entity_id
_entity_poly.type
_entity_poly.pdbx_seq_one_letter_code
_entity_poly.pdbx_strand_id
1 'polypeptide(L)'
;AAQDGFERAMKSKGREILESLGGDERLFVLVSRPYNGCDDGVNLQLPRKLAELGVEMIPMDMLDLSEAELSDEYLHRSVYWKYGQKILRAAEVIKADPRLFAVYMSNFSCGPDSFILTFFKDIMGRKPCLQLELDEHSADAGVITRLEAFLEGLKNYRRGSAEAESRGRKIITPPQVVEKQRTLYIPYMGDCAYGMAACFRSYGQPAEVMDVADESVMVRGRQFTTGKECLPCAITMGEMLKVLDSKDGDAREKVAFFMPAASGPCRFGMYNCLQRLVLRYNGLDEVPVIAPNQDSTFYNQLTRSVGNCTAGAFKKSAWLGVIVPDILHKVLLRVRPIAEDRAYAQQVYDRSIKRWVETVEKRPTVSQGVEVMEQIAADFATVPLDRTARKPRIGIVGEIYVRSHPFANMELVKRLEKLGAICDLASLAEWIYYTNFTRQNMARRRGQWRFYFGNMVVDFFQRRIEKQLAAPLERHFGRLAELPVSHTIEAARPYLHHSFEGEAILTIGKTVEYHHEGFGGVVNAMPFTCMPSTVVAALSRKISADCGDMPILNLSFDGQDDPTLPTRLEAFVEQVRQASDARRPVHAAG
;
A
#
# COMPACT_ATOMS: atom_id res chain seq x y z
N ALA A 1 26.56 18.53 -16.09
CA ALA A 1 27.85 18.56 -16.82
C ALA A 1 28.80 17.47 -16.35
N ALA A 2 29.36 17.53 -15.13
CA ALA A 2 30.29 16.51 -14.63
C ALA A 2 29.63 15.11 -14.51
N GLN A 3 28.45 15.04 -13.89
CA GLN A 3 27.67 13.80 -13.81
C GLN A 3 27.37 13.21 -15.19
N ASP A 4 26.88 14.02 -16.13
CA ASP A 4 26.58 13.56 -17.50
C ASP A 4 27.84 13.14 -18.27
N GLY A 5 28.99 13.74 -17.96
CA GLY A 5 30.29 13.32 -18.48
C GLY A 5 30.68 11.94 -17.97
N PHE A 6 30.55 11.72 -16.66
CA PHE A 6 30.81 10.42 -16.03
C PHE A 6 29.89 9.32 -16.58
N GLU A 7 28.58 9.58 -16.67
CA GLU A 7 27.61 8.61 -17.20
C GLU A 7 27.90 8.25 -18.67
N ARG A 8 28.32 9.23 -19.50
CA ARG A 8 28.74 8.95 -20.88
C ARG A 8 30.03 8.14 -20.94
N ALA A 9 31.02 8.45 -20.10
CA ALA A 9 32.27 7.70 -20.05
C ALA A 9 32.04 6.24 -19.63
N MET A 10 31.18 6.01 -18.63
CA MET A 10 30.77 4.67 -18.20
C MET A 10 30.14 3.86 -19.33
N LYS A 11 29.18 4.45 -20.06
CA LYS A 11 28.56 3.79 -21.22
C LYS A 11 29.55 3.52 -22.35
N SER A 12 30.45 4.46 -22.62
CA SER A 12 31.49 4.28 -23.65
C SER A 12 32.42 3.13 -23.29
N LYS A 13 32.82 3.02 -22.02
CA LYS A 13 33.67 1.93 -21.55
C LYS A 13 32.94 0.59 -21.57
N GLY A 14 31.65 0.58 -21.20
CA GLY A 14 30.81 -0.61 -21.32
C GLY A 14 30.72 -1.11 -22.76
N ARG A 15 30.53 -0.20 -23.72
CA ARG A 15 30.50 -0.54 -25.14
C ARG A 15 31.81 -1.17 -25.63
N GLU A 16 32.94 -0.56 -25.25
CA GLU A 16 34.28 -1.10 -25.57
C GLU A 16 34.44 -2.54 -25.06
N ILE A 17 34.02 -2.82 -23.82
CA ILE A 17 34.09 -4.17 -23.22
C ILE A 17 33.14 -5.15 -23.93
N LEU A 18 31.91 -4.73 -24.26
CA LEU A 18 30.93 -5.57 -24.95
C LEU A 18 31.33 -5.90 -26.40
N GLU A 19 32.05 -5.00 -27.06
CA GLU A 19 32.61 -5.19 -28.40
C GLU A 19 33.86 -6.08 -28.39
N SER A 20 34.66 -6.05 -27.32
CA SER A 20 35.83 -6.93 -27.17
C SER A 20 35.48 -8.37 -26.79
N LEU A 21 34.28 -8.62 -26.29
CA LEU A 21 33.83 -9.94 -25.81
C LEU A 21 33.74 -10.95 -26.95
N GLY A 22 34.50 -12.04 -26.81
CA GLY A 22 34.41 -13.20 -27.69
C GLY A 22 33.03 -13.87 -27.66
N GLY A 23 32.71 -14.62 -28.71
CA GLY A 23 31.44 -15.33 -28.81
C GLY A 23 31.19 -16.27 -27.63
N ASP A 24 32.22 -16.98 -27.14
CA ASP A 24 32.14 -17.98 -26.06
C ASP A 24 32.41 -17.45 -24.65
N GLU A 25 32.74 -16.17 -24.54
CA GLU A 25 33.02 -15.53 -23.25
C GLU A 25 31.73 -15.25 -22.47
N ARG A 26 31.90 -15.10 -21.16
CA ARG A 26 30.81 -14.80 -20.23
C ARG A 26 31.18 -13.55 -19.47
N LEU A 27 30.29 -12.56 -19.50
CA LEU A 27 30.43 -11.35 -18.72
C LEU A 27 29.30 -11.24 -17.73
N PHE A 28 29.62 -10.94 -16.48
CA PHE A 28 28.64 -10.75 -15.43
C PHE A 28 28.30 -9.27 -15.30
N VAL A 29 27.04 -8.98 -15.02
CA VAL A 29 26.55 -7.63 -14.78
C VAL A 29 26.10 -7.53 -13.33
N LEU A 30 26.75 -6.66 -12.56
CA LEU A 30 26.30 -6.31 -11.23
C LEU A 30 25.07 -5.41 -11.33
N VAL A 31 23.90 -5.98 -11.04
CA VAL A 31 22.63 -5.27 -10.97
C VAL A 31 22.40 -4.86 -9.53
N SER A 32 22.53 -3.57 -9.24
CA SER A 32 22.36 -3.04 -7.90
C SER A 32 22.03 -1.55 -7.93
N ARG A 33 21.60 -1.01 -6.80
CA ARG A 33 21.52 0.45 -6.61
C ARG A 33 22.89 0.98 -6.22
N PRO A 34 23.26 2.24 -6.54
CA PRO A 34 24.61 2.74 -6.29
C PRO A 34 25.05 2.66 -4.83
N TYR A 35 24.12 2.91 -3.89
CA TYR A 35 24.41 2.81 -2.45
C TYR A 35 24.68 1.37 -1.98
N ASN A 36 24.35 0.37 -2.79
CA ASN A 36 24.73 -1.02 -2.58
C ASN A 36 25.98 -1.34 -3.38
N GLY A 37 25.93 -1.14 -4.71
CA GLY A 37 26.99 -1.58 -5.64
C GLY A 37 28.34 -0.91 -5.45
N CYS A 38 28.35 0.35 -5.00
CA CYS A 38 29.54 1.19 -4.99
C CYS A 38 30.13 1.41 -3.59
N ASP A 39 29.58 0.78 -2.55
CA ASP A 39 30.10 0.86 -1.19
C ASP A 39 30.70 -0.50 -0.79
N ASP A 40 32.02 -0.52 -0.57
CA ASP A 40 32.77 -1.75 -0.29
C ASP A 40 32.39 -2.41 1.05
N GLY A 41 31.84 -1.63 1.99
CA GLY A 41 31.32 -2.14 3.25
C GLY A 41 29.95 -2.80 3.07
N VAL A 42 29.05 -2.14 2.35
CA VAL A 42 27.68 -2.66 2.09
C VAL A 42 27.70 -3.86 1.15
N ASN A 43 28.56 -3.87 0.13
CA ASN A 43 28.64 -4.97 -0.84
C ASN A 43 29.58 -6.10 -0.42
N LEU A 44 30.22 -6.01 0.76
CA LEU A 44 31.20 -6.99 1.24
C LEU A 44 32.32 -7.25 0.21
N GLN A 45 32.80 -6.22 -0.48
CA GLN A 45 33.78 -6.30 -1.56
C GLN A 45 33.44 -7.34 -2.65
N LEU A 46 32.15 -7.55 -2.92
CA LEU A 46 31.67 -8.54 -3.90
C LEU A 46 32.39 -8.46 -5.27
N PRO A 47 32.63 -7.28 -5.87
CA PRO A 47 33.36 -7.20 -7.13
C PRO A 47 34.77 -7.79 -7.06
N ARG A 48 35.48 -7.57 -5.95
CA ARG A 48 36.83 -8.09 -5.74
C ARG A 48 36.82 -9.61 -5.61
N LYS A 49 35.87 -10.16 -4.85
CA LYS A 49 35.72 -11.61 -4.66
C LYS A 49 35.41 -12.32 -5.98
N LEU A 50 34.57 -11.73 -6.83
CA LEU A 50 34.30 -12.26 -8.17
C LEU A 50 35.54 -12.23 -9.08
N ALA A 51 36.32 -11.14 -9.04
CA ALA A 51 37.57 -11.06 -9.79
C ALA A 51 38.60 -12.12 -9.32
N GLU A 52 38.70 -12.38 -8.01
CA GLU A 52 39.53 -13.45 -7.43
C GLU A 52 39.09 -14.86 -7.88
N LEU A 53 37.80 -15.04 -8.18
CA LEU A 53 37.25 -16.26 -8.78
C LEU A 53 37.44 -16.33 -10.32
N GLY A 54 38.16 -15.38 -10.92
CA GLY A 54 38.39 -15.32 -12.36
C GLY A 54 37.16 -14.91 -13.17
N VAL A 55 36.20 -14.20 -12.54
CA VAL A 55 34.97 -13.75 -13.17
C VAL A 55 35.08 -12.29 -13.57
N GLU A 56 34.91 -12.02 -14.87
CA GLU A 56 34.79 -10.65 -15.37
C GLU A 56 33.41 -10.07 -15.10
N MET A 57 33.36 -8.82 -14.65
CA MET A 57 32.12 -8.16 -14.29
C MET A 57 32.14 -6.67 -14.61
N ILE A 58 30.98 -6.15 -15.04
CA ILE A 58 30.71 -4.72 -15.16
C ILE A 58 29.49 -4.30 -14.33
N PRO A 59 29.40 -3.07 -13.82
CA PRO A 59 28.17 -2.56 -13.22
C PRO A 59 27.11 -2.28 -14.28
N MET A 60 25.82 -2.41 -13.92
CA MET A 60 24.72 -2.13 -14.87
C MET A 60 24.74 -0.72 -15.47
N ASP A 61 25.37 0.26 -14.80
CA ASP A 61 25.50 1.63 -15.30
C ASP A 61 26.46 1.75 -16.52
N MET A 62 27.23 0.71 -16.84
CA MET A 62 27.99 0.62 -18.10
C MET A 62 27.13 0.17 -19.29
N LEU A 63 25.92 -0.37 -19.05
CA LEU A 63 25.01 -0.78 -20.13
C LEU A 63 24.27 0.43 -20.71
N ASP A 64 24.06 0.41 -22.03
CA ASP A 64 23.23 1.42 -22.68
C ASP A 64 21.73 1.07 -22.60
N LEU A 65 21.08 1.52 -21.52
CA LEU A 65 19.68 1.19 -21.24
C LEU A 65 18.66 2.00 -22.07
N SER A 66 19.08 2.96 -22.90
CA SER A 66 18.15 3.78 -23.70
C SER A 66 17.52 3.00 -24.84
N GLU A 67 18.24 2.02 -25.40
CA GLU A 67 17.87 1.28 -26.61
C GLU A 67 17.31 -0.12 -26.28
N ALA A 68 17.10 -0.42 -24.99
CA ALA A 68 16.55 -1.71 -24.56
C ALA A 68 15.15 -1.93 -25.16
N GLU A 69 14.98 -3.02 -25.92
CA GLU A 69 13.68 -3.50 -26.36
C GLU A 69 12.89 -4.00 -25.14
N LEU A 70 11.69 -3.45 -24.94
CA LEU A 70 10.89 -3.73 -23.76
C LEU A 70 9.93 -4.88 -24.04
N SER A 71 10.05 -5.99 -23.30
CA SER A 71 9.14 -7.13 -23.45
C SER A 71 7.73 -6.82 -22.94
N ASP A 72 7.60 -6.01 -21.89
CA ASP A 72 6.33 -5.56 -21.28
C ASP A 72 6.28 -4.03 -21.09
N GLU A 73 5.85 -3.30 -22.12
CA GLU A 73 5.80 -1.83 -22.07
C GLU A 73 4.91 -1.30 -20.92
N TYR A 74 3.82 -2.03 -20.60
CA TYR A 74 2.90 -1.65 -19.53
C TYR A 74 3.59 -1.73 -18.17
N LEU A 75 4.30 -2.82 -17.88
CA LEU A 75 5.07 -2.98 -16.65
C LEU A 75 6.11 -1.87 -16.51
N HIS A 76 6.90 -1.63 -17.55
CA HIS A 76 7.93 -0.59 -17.53
C HIS A 76 7.35 0.82 -17.29
N ARG A 77 6.16 1.11 -17.83
CA ARG A 77 5.45 2.37 -17.60
C ARG A 77 4.85 2.46 -16.20
N SER A 78 4.39 1.33 -15.65
CA SER A 78 3.71 1.25 -14.36
C SER A 78 4.67 1.31 -13.17
N VAL A 79 5.87 0.74 -13.31
CA VAL A 79 6.94 0.87 -12.31
C VAL A 79 7.36 2.34 -12.21
N TYR A 80 6.99 3.01 -11.11
CA TYR A 80 7.24 4.44 -10.92
C TYR A 80 8.59 4.74 -10.24
N TRP A 81 9.31 3.72 -9.75
CA TRP A 81 10.66 3.92 -9.21
C TRP A 81 11.69 4.01 -10.34
N LYS A 82 12.35 5.16 -10.48
CA LYS A 82 13.38 5.40 -11.51
C LYS A 82 14.46 4.31 -11.57
N TYR A 83 14.99 3.89 -10.42
CA TYR A 83 15.98 2.81 -10.37
C TYR A 83 15.38 1.43 -10.65
N GLY A 84 14.11 1.19 -10.29
CA GLY A 84 13.41 -0.03 -10.69
C GLY A 84 13.29 -0.13 -12.21
N GLN A 85 12.95 0.97 -12.89
CA GLN A 85 12.92 1.03 -14.36
C GLN A 85 14.30 0.76 -14.99
N LYS A 86 15.37 1.34 -14.44
CA LYS A 86 16.76 1.05 -14.88
C LYS A 86 17.07 -0.45 -14.75
N ILE A 87 16.77 -1.03 -13.59
CA ILE A 87 17.04 -2.45 -13.30
C ILE A 87 16.29 -3.38 -14.26
N LEU A 88 15.00 -3.11 -14.52
CA LEU A 88 14.23 -3.92 -15.48
C LEU A 88 14.76 -3.76 -16.91
N ARG A 89 15.16 -2.56 -17.34
CA ARG A 89 15.81 -2.37 -18.66
C ARG A 89 17.15 -3.09 -18.75
N ALA A 90 17.92 -3.12 -17.67
CA ALA A 90 19.14 -3.90 -17.61
C ALA A 90 18.83 -5.40 -17.76
N ALA A 91 17.73 -5.89 -17.17
CA ALA A 91 17.28 -7.27 -17.36
C ALA A 91 17.01 -7.58 -18.85
N GLU A 92 16.35 -6.67 -19.58
CA GLU A 92 16.09 -6.84 -21.02
C GLU A 92 17.39 -6.93 -21.83
N VAL A 93 18.34 -6.01 -21.60
CA VAL A 93 19.65 -6.00 -22.27
C VAL A 93 20.44 -7.27 -21.95
N ILE A 94 20.49 -7.65 -20.67
CA ILE A 94 21.18 -8.86 -20.22
C ILE A 94 20.53 -10.10 -20.82
N LYS A 95 19.20 -10.17 -20.89
CA LYS A 95 18.49 -11.29 -21.49
C LYS A 95 18.81 -11.43 -22.98
N ALA A 96 18.81 -10.30 -23.71
CA ALA A 96 19.00 -10.27 -25.15
C ALA A 96 20.39 -10.74 -25.61
N ASP A 97 21.46 -10.46 -24.85
CA ASP A 97 22.82 -10.91 -25.19
C ASP A 97 23.17 -12.24 -24.49
N PRO A 98 23.31 -13.38 -25.20
CA PRO A 98 23.57 -14.69 -24.61
C PRO A 98 24.89 -14.80 -23.83
N ARG A 99 25.81 -13.83 -23.96
CA ARG A 99 27.09 -13.76 -23.23
C ARG A 99 26.93 -13.16 -21.84
N LEU A 100 25.86 -12.39 -21.58
CA LEU A 100 25.68 -11.65 -20.34
C LEU A 100 24.89 -12.43 -19.29
N PHE A 101 25.36 -12.39 -18.03
CA PHE A 101 24.68 -12.98 -16.88
C PHE A 101 24.51 -11.96 -15.75
N ALA A 102 23.44 -12.05 -14.98
CA ALA A 102 23.18 -11.08 -13.91
C ALA A 102 23.62 -11.60 -12.54
N VAL A 103 24.30 -10.74 -11.78
CA VAL A 103 24.43 -10.84 -10.31
C VAL A 103 23.63 -9.68 -9.72
N TYR A 104 22.42 -9.96 -9.25
CA TYR A 104 21.55 -8.99 -8.63
C TYR A 104 21.85 -8.91 -7.14
N MET A 105 22.26 -7.74 -6.67
CA MET A 105 22.51 -7.48 -5.25
C MET A 105 21.42 -6.60 -4.65
N SER A 106 20.76 -7.13 -3.63
CA SER A 106 19.71 -6.47 -2.84
C SER A 106 20.04 -6.55 -1.34
N ASN A 107 19.21 -5.93 -0.50
CA ASN A 107 19.32 -6.01 0.95
C ASN A 107 18.08 -6.62 1.56
N PHE A 108 18.25 -7.22 2.74
CA PHE A 108 17.13 -7.63 3.56
C PHE A 108 16.18 -6.45 3.79
N SER A 109 14.87 -6.70 3.66
CA SER A 109 13.83 -5.68 3.79
C SER A 109 13.91 -4.50 2.78
N CYS A 110 14.59 -4.67 1.63
CA CYS A 110 14.57 -3.67 0.57
C CYS A 110 13.17 -3.56 -0.07
N GLY A 111 12.50 -2.43 0.19
CA GLY A 111 11.09 -2.32 -0.16
C GLY A 111 10.77 -2.32 -1.66
N PRO A 112 11.47 -1.55 -2.52
CA PRO A 112 11.26 -1.65 -3.96
C PRO A 112 11.56 -3.04 -4.51
N ASP A 113 12.61 -3.69 -4.01
CA ASP A 113 13.08 -4.98 -4.55
C ASP A 113 12.14 -6.13 -4.18
N SER A 114 11.23 -5.94 -3.21
CA SER A 114 10.15 -6.90 -2.94
C SER A 114 9.23 -7.15 -4.14
N PHE A 115 9.21 -6.25 -5.14
CA PHE A 115 8.50 -6.44 -6.40
C PHE A 115 9.46 -6.57 -7.59
N ILE A 116 10.52 -5.73 -7.63
CA ILE A 116 11.44 -5.68 -8.77
C ILE A 116 12.16 -7.01 -8.97
N LEU A 117 12.51 -7.75 -7.92
CA LEU A 117 13.17 -9.06 -8.07
C LEU A 117 12.28 -10.08 -8.81
N THR A 118 10.98 -10.10 -8.53
CA THR A 118 10.01 -10.97 -9.19
C THR A 118 9.88 -10.62 -10.67
N PHE A 119 9.75 -9.32 -10.97
CA PHE A 119 9.69 -8.83 -12.36
C PHE A 119 11.00 -9.05 -13.12
N PHE A 120 12.14 -8.83 -12.48
CA PHE A 120 13.46 -9.09 -13.03
C PHE A 120 13.60 -10.58 -13.39
N LYS A 121 13.17 -11.47 -12.50
CA LYS A 121 13.20 -12.92 -12.73
C LYS A 121 12.26 -13.34 -13.86
N ASP A 122 11.08 -12.74 -13.96
CA ASP A 122 10.16 -12.97 -15.09
C ASP A 122 10.78 -12.57 -16.43
N ILE A 123 11.42 -11.40 -16.49
CA ILE A 123 12.15 -10.94 -17.68
C ILE A 123 13.28 -11.92 -18.00
N MET A 124 14.14 -12.26 -17.04
CA MET A 124 15.26 -13.21 -17.26
C MET A 124 14.79 -14.60 -17.70
N GLY A 125 13.58 -15.02 -17.32
CA GLY A 125 13.00 -16.31 -17.68
C GLY A 125 13.87 -17.48 -17.21
N ARG A 126 14.28 -18.34 -18.15
CA ARG A 126 15.18 -19.49 -17.86
C ARG A 126 16.65 -19.12 -17.82
N LYS A 127 17.03 -17.89 -18.17
CA LYS A 127 18.43 -17.48 -18.17
C LYS A 127 18.93 -17.36 -16.72
N PRO A 128 19.99 -18.08 -16.32
CA PRO A 128 20.47 -18.07 -14.95
C PRO A 128 20.86 -16.64 -14.51
N CYS A 129 20.40 -16.26 -13.34
CA CYS A 129 20.83 -15.06 -12.63
C CYS A 129 21.02 -15.40 -11.15
N LEU A 130 22.02 -14.80 -10.53
CA LEU A 130 22.25 -14.93 -9.11
C LEU A 130 21.60 -13.75 -8.39
N GLN A 131 20.80 -14.05 -7.36
CA GLN A 131 20.25 -13.04 -6.46
C GLN A 131 20.96 -13.16 -5.11
N LEU A 132 21.65 -12.10 -4.73
CA LEU A 132 22.32 -11.97 -3.43
C LEU A 132 21.56 -10.95 -2.60
N GLU A 133 21.11 -11.40 -1.44
CA GLU A 133 20.53 -10.54 -0.42
C GLU A 133 21.52 -10.42 0.73
N LEU A 134 21.90 -9.19 1.05
CA LEU A 134 22.83 -8.85 2.12
C LEU A 134 22.09 -8.24 3.31
N ASP A 135 22.49 -8.61 4.50
CA ASP A 135 22.08 -8.02 5.78
C ASP A 135 23.30 -7.78 6.68
N GLU A 136 23.11 -7.17 7.85
CA GLU A 136 24.20 -6.90 8.81
C GLU A 136 24.87 -8.18 9.34
N HIS A 137 24.18 -9.31 9.36
CA HIS A 137 24.70 -10.60 9.82
C HIS A 137 25.37 -11.42 8.71
N SER A 138 25.40 -10.92 7.47
CA SER A 138 25.89 -11.65 6.32
C SER A 138 27.41 -11.80 6.40
N ALA A 139 27.88 -13.04 6.44
CA ALA A 139 29.31 -13.36 6.47
C ALA A 139 29.88 -13.57 5.07
N ASP A 140 31.13 -13.14 4.89
CA ASP A 140 31.91 -13.27 3.65
C ASP A 140 31.90 -14.69 3.06
N ALA A 141 32.06 -15.70 3.92
CA ALA A 141 32.06 -17.10 3.49
C ALA A 141 30.74 -17.51 2.83
N GLY A 142 29.60 -17.02 3.34
CA GLY A 142 28.29 -17.34 2.79
C GLY A 142 28.05 -16.74 1.40
N VAL A 143 28.62 -15.57 1.13
CA VAL A 143 28.57 -14.94 -0.20
C VAL A 143 29.43 -15.74 -1.19
N ILE A 144 30.66 -16.08 -0.81
CA ILE A 144 31.59 -16.84 -1.67
C ILE A 144 30.99 -18.19 -2.08
N THR A 145 30.44 -18.95 -1.14
CA THR A 145 29.83 -20.26 -1.46
C THR A 145 28.67 -20.15 -2.45
N ARG A 146 27.84 -19.09 -2.34
CA ARG A 146 26.75 -18.84 -3.30
C ARG A 146 27.28 -18.49 -4.69
N LEU A 147 28.37 -17.73 -4.77
CA LEU A 147 29.05 -17.42 -6.03
C LEU A 147 29.61 -18.68 -6.69
N GLU A 148 30.36 -19.48 -5.94
CA GLU A 148 30.94 -20.74 -6.42
C GLU A 148 29.85 -21.70 -6.92
N ALA A 149 28.79 -21.88 -6.15
CA ALA A 149 27.65 -22.73 -6.54
C ALA A 149 26.96 -22.23 -7.82
N PHE A 150 26.84 -20.91 -7.99
CA PHE A 150 26.27 -20.32 -9.19
C PHE A 150 27.17 -20.53 -10.42
N LEU A 151 28.48 -20.29 -10.28
CA LEU A 151 29.45 -20.51 -11.36
C LEU A 151 29.52 -21.98 -11.77
N GLU A 152 29.42 -22.90 -10.81
CA GLU A 152 29.35 -24.34 -11.08
C GLU A 152 28.07 -24.69 -11.85
N GLY A 153 26.91 -24.17 -11.42
CA GLY A 153 25.63 -24.36 -12.11
C GLY A 153 25.66 -23.85 -13.56
N LEU A 154 26.39 -22.77 -13.82
CA LEU A 154 26.55 -22.19 -15.15
C LEU A 154 27.39 -23.05 -16.11
N LYS A 155 28.26 -23.95 -15.62
CA LYS A 155 29.01 -24.87 -16.49
C LYS A 155 28.08 -25.79 -17.29
N ASN A 156 26.93 -26.13 -16.70
CA ASN A 156 25.93 -27.01 -17.32
C ASN A 156 24.89 -26.26 -18.18
N TYR A 157 24.90 -24.92 -18.17
CA TYR A 157 23.95 -24.11 -18.92
C TYR A 157 24.34 -24.02 -20.41
N ARG A 158 23.47 -24.52 -21.30
CA ARG A 158 23.62 -24.41 -22.76
C ARG A 158 22.85 -23.19 -23.29
N ARG A 159 23.54 -22.34 -24.06
CA ARG A 159 23.03 -21.05 -24.58
C ARG A 159 21.73 -21.15 -25.41
N GLY A 160 21.53 -22.26 -26.15
CA GLY A 160 20.35 -22.46 -27.00
C GLY A 160 19.04 -22.81 -26.28
N SER A 161 19.07 -23.14 -24.98
CA SER A 161 17.86 -23.54 -24.22
C SER A 161 16.89 -22.38 -23.97
N ALA A 162 17.38 -21.13 -24.02
CA ALA A 162 16.60 -19.92 -23.75
C ALA A 162 15.97 -19.29 -25.02
N GLU A 163 16.54 -19.54 -26.20
CA GLU A 163 16.06 -18.98 -27.48
C GLU A 163 14.78 -19.67 -27.99
N ALA A 164 14.54 -20.94 -27.61
CA ALA A 164 13.38 -21.71 -28.09
C ALA A 164 12.03 -21.24 -27.50
N GLU A 165 12.02 -20.59 -26.34
CA GLU A 165 10.80 -20.05 -25.71
C GLU A 165 10.62 -18.53 -25.89
N SER A 166 11.70 -17.79 -26.19
CA SER A 166 11.66 -16.32 -26.25
C SER A 166 10.81 -15.78 -27.42
N ARG A 167 10.60 -16.58 -28.48
CA ARG A 167 9.90 -16.17 -29.70
C ARG A 167 8.36 -16.23 -29.63
N GLY A 168 7.75 -16.56 -28.50
CA GLY A 168 6.31 -16.92 -28.46
C GLY A 168 5.38 -16.11 -27.54
N ARG A 169 5.86 -15.44 -26.49
CA ARG A 169 4.97 -14.84 -25.48
C ARG A 169 4.53 -13.43 -25.87
N LYS A 170 3.50 -13.32 -26.71
CA LYS A 170 2.79 -12.03 -26.87
C LYS A 170 2.11 -11.70 -25.55
N ILE A 171 2.61 -10.68 -24.86
CA ILE A 171 1.93 -10.12 -23.69
C ILE A 171 0.65 -9.45 -24.21
N ILE A 172 -0.50 -10.05 -23.88
CA ILE A 172 -1.79 -9.42 -24.14
C ILE A 172 -1.83 -8.19 -23.25
N THR A 173 -1.95 -7.01 -23.86
CA THR A 173 -2.20 -5.78 -23.10
C THR A 173 -3.62 -5.91 -22.54
N PRO A 174 -3.79 -6.04 -21.22
CA PRO A 174 -5.09 -6.30 -20.66
C PRO A 174 -6.01 -5.08 -20.87
N PRO A 175 -7.32 -5.29 -21.04
CA PRO A 175 -8.27 -4.20 -21.17
C PRO A 175 -8.13 -3.22 -20.01
N GLN A 176 -7.98 -1.93 -20.33
CA GLN A 176 -7.99 -0.85 -19.34
C GLN A 176 -9.42 -0.39 -19.01
N VAL A 177 -10.41 -0.91 -19.73
CA VAL A 177 -11.82 -0.53 -19.64
C VAL A 177 -12.63 -1.73 -19.15
N VAL A 178 -13.50 -1.48 -18.17
CA VAL A 178 -14.50 -2.47 -17.76
C VAL A 178 -15.62 -2.47 -18.78
N GLU A 179 -15.79 -3.60 -19.46
CA GLU A 179 -16.98 -3.85 -20.25
C GLU A 179 -18.18 -3.99 -19.31
N LYS A 180 -19.31 -3.38 -19.65
CA LYS A 180 -20.52 -3.37 -18.80
C LYS A 180 -21.02 -4.76 -18.38
N GLN A 181 -20.62 -5.81 -19.09
CA GLN A 181 -21.03 -7.19 -18.84
C GLN A 181 -20.23 -7.86 -17.72
N ARG A 182 -19.11 -7.26 -17.28
CA ARG A 182 -18.27 -7.79 -16.21
C ARG A 182 -18.65 -7.21 -14.85
N THR A 183 -18.65 -8.04 -13.82
CA THR A 183 -18.78 -7.64 -12.42
C THR A 183 -17.44 -7.19 -11.89
N LEU A 184 -17.41 -5.98 -11.34
CA LEU A 184 -16.23 -5.36 -10.76
C LEU A 184 -16.09 -5.73 -9.28
N TYR A 185 -15.14 -6.59 -8.97
CA TYR A 185 -14.82 -7.01 -7.61
C TYR A 185 -13.87 -6.03 -6.94
N ILE A 186 -14.25 -5.54 -5.76
CA ILE A 186 -13.53 -4.52 -5.00
C ILE A 186 -12.96 -5.15 -3.72
N PRO A 187 -11.67 -4.98 -3.40
CA PRO A 187 -11.09 -5.51 -2.18
C PRO A 187 -11.74 -4.88 -0.94
N TYR A 188 -11.92 -5.69 0.10
CA TYR A 188 -12.37 -5.18 1.38
C TYR A 188 -11.25 -4.37 2.02
N MET A 189 -11.35 -3.04 2.00
CA MET A 189 -10.41 -2.12 2.62
C MET A 189 -11.08 -1.37 3.79
N GLY A 190 -12.00 -2.04 4.47
CA GLY A 190 -12.97 -1.44 5.39
C GLY A 190 -14.33 -1.17 4.72
N ASP A 191 -15.32 -0.79 5.53
CA ASP A 191 -16.72 -0.72 5.09
C ASP A 191 -17.01 0.36 4.03
N CYS A 192 -16.06 1.28 3.81
CA CYS A 192 -16.08 2.18 2.65
C CYS A 192 -16.12 1.44 1.31
N ALA A 193 -15.63 0.20 1.25
CA ALA A 193 -15.69 -0.64 0.04
C ALA A 193 -17.14 -0.90 -0.39
N TYR A 194 -18.07 -1.09 0.56
CA TYR A 194 -19.49 -1.28 0.25
C TYR A 194 -20.12 -0.03 -0.37
N GLY A 195 -19.75 1.15 0.14
CA GLY A 195 -20.19 2.43 -0.44
C GLY A 195 -19.58 2.68 -1.83
N MET A 196 -18.33 2.26 -2.06
CA MET A 196 -17.71 2.30 -3.39
C MET A 196 -18.42 1.37 -4.38
N ALA A 197 -18.75 0.14 -3.96
CA ALA A 197 -19.51 -0.81 -4.79
C ALA A 197 -20.90 -0.25 -5.14
N ALA A 198 -21.61 0.31 -4.16
CA ALA A 198 -22.88 1.03 -4.40
C ALA A 198 -22.73 2.19 -5.39
N CYS A 199 -21.63 2.95 -5.29
CA CYS A 199 -21.35 4.02 -6.23
C CYS A 199 -21.25 3.48 -7.66
N PHE A 200 -20.46 2.42 -7.92
CA PHE A 200 -20.39 1.81 -9.25
C PHE A 200 -21.76 1.31 -9.74
N ARG A 201 -22.54 0.63 -8.89
CA ARG A 201 -23.88 0.15 -9.23
C ARG A 201 -24.86 1.28 -9.56
N SER A 202 -24.76 2.42 -8.86
CA SER A 202 -25.58 3.62 -9.14
C SER A 202 -25.37 4.21 -10.55
N TYR A 203 -24.23 3.86 -11.16
CA TYR A 203 -23.83 4.24 -12.50
C TYR A 203 -23.93 3.04 -13.47
N GLY A 204 -24.64 1.97 -13.13
CA GLY A 204 -24.90 0.84 -14.02
C GLY A 204 -23.70 -0.06 -14.28
N GLN A 205 -22.63 0.04 -13.50
CA GLN A 205 -21.51 -0.91 -13.49
C GLN A 205 -21.76 -1.95 -12.38
N PRO A 206 -22.00 -3.24 -12.70
CA PRO A 206 -22.10 -4.28 -11.68
C PRO A 206 -20.82 -4.31 -10.84
N ALA A 207 -20.97 -4.30 -9.51
CA ALA A 207 -19.85 -4.26 -8.58
C ALA A 207 -20.19 -4.95 -7.25
N GLU A 208 -19.23 -5.72 -6.75
CA GLU A 208 -19.32 -6.50 -5.51
C GLU A 208 -18.06 -6.28 -4.68
N VAL A 209 -18.20 -6.32 -3.35
CA VAL A 209 -17.03 -6.31 -2.45
C VAL A 209 -16.61 -7.76 -2.24
N MET A 210 -15.31 -8.03 -2.34
CA MET A 210 -14.76 -9.36 -2.04
C MET A 210 -14.96 -9.69 -0.56
N ASP A 211 -15.12 -10.97 -0.26
CA ASP A 211 -15.28 -11.43 1.12
C ASP A 211 -14.08 -11.03 1.98
N VAL A 212 -14.33 -10.71 3.25
CA VAL A 212 -13.26 -10.42 4.21
C VAL A 212 -12.33 -11.62 4.30
N ALA A 213 -11.03 -11.36 4.19
CA ALA A 213 -10.02 -12.40 4.18
C ALA A 213 -10.05 -13.30 5.43
N ASP A 214 -9.71 -14.57 5.20
CA ASP A 214 -9.52 -15.60 6.20
C ASP A 214 -8.18 -16.32 5.97
N GLU A 215 -7.87 -17.34 6.78
CA GLU A 215 -6.63 -18.11 6.63
C GLU A 215 -6.52 -18.77 5.25
N SER A 216 -7.63 -19.20 4.65
CA SER A 216 -7.63 -19.83 3.32
C SER A 216 -7.19 -18.86 2.22
N VAL A 217 -7.66 -17.61 2.29
CA VAL A 217 -7.24 -16.51 1.43
C VAL A 217 -5.73 -16.29 1.59
N MET A 218 -5.23 -16.31 2.82
CA MET A 218 -3.81 -16.08 3.05
C MET A 218 -2.93 -17.18 2.48
N VAL A 219 -3.29 -18.44 2.69
CA VAL A 219 -2.57 -19.58 2.12
C VAL A 219 -2.57 -19.49 0.60
N ARG A 220 -3.71 -19.17 -0.01
CA ARG A 220 -3.83 -19.04 -1.47
C ARG A 220 -2.96 -17.92 -2.03
N GLY A 221 -2.98 -16.74 -1.41
CA GLY A 221 -2.18 -15.60 -1.84
C GLY A 221 -0.67 -15.85 -1.71
N ARG A 222 -0.25 -16.51 -0.63
CA ARG A 222 1.17 -16.79 -0.36
C ARG A 222 1.83 -17.72 -1.38
N GLN A 223 1.07 -18.53 -2.10
CA GLN A 223 1.59 -19.38 -3.18
C GLN A 223 2.27 -18.58 -4.31
N PHE A 224 1.93 -17.28 -4.43
CA PHE A 224 2.40 -16.42 -5.52
C PHE A 224 3.20 -15.20 -5.04
N THR A 225 3.51 -15.14 -3.75
CA THR A 225 4.33 -14.08 -3.15
C THR A 225 5.58 -14.67 -2.52
N THR A 226 6.64 -13.89 -2.42
CA THR A 226 7.92 -14.33 -1.85
C THR A 226 8.00 -14.15 -0.33
N GLY A 227 6.98 -13.53 0.27
CA GLY A 227 6.98 -13.10 1.68
C GLY A 227 7.72 -11.78 1.90
N LYS A 228 8.27 -11.19 0.84
CA LYS A 228 8.91 -9.87 0.88
C LYS A 228 7.91 -8.75 0.60
N GLU A 229 6.86 -9.04 -0.16
CA GLU A 229 5.78 -8.11 -0.47
C GLU A 229 4.99 -7.78 0.81
N CYS A 230 4.30 -6.63 0.80
CA CYS A 230 3.47 -6.25 1.94
C CYS A 230 2.35 -7.30 2.16
N LEU A 231 2.01 -7.59 3.42
CA LEU A 231 0.89 -8.47 3.78
C LEU A 231 -0.42 -8.16 3.00
N PRO A 232 -0.85 -6.88 2.87
CA PRO A 232 -2.02 -6.54 2.04
C PRO A 232 -1.95 -7.03 0.58
N CYS A 233 -0.75 -7.14 -0.01
CA CYS A 233 -0.59 -7.65 -1.37
C CYS A 233 -0.92 -9.14 -1.45
N ALA A 234 -0.45 -9.93 -0.48
CA ALA A 234 -0.76 -11.36 -0.39
C ALA A 234 -2.24 -11.59 -0.10
N ILE A 235 -2.86 -10.78 0.78
CA ILE A 235 -4.30 -10.88 1.08
C ILE A 235 -5.12 -10.58 -0.16
N THR A 236 -4.95 -9.41 -0.77
CA THR A 236 -5.73 -9.01 -1.95
C THR A 236 -5.51 -9.92 -3.16
N MET A 237 -4.31 -10.50 -3.31
CA MET A 237 -4.07 -11.56 -4.29
C MET A 237 -4.92 -12.81 -3.99
N GLY A 238 -4.90 -13.28 -2.75
CA GLY A 238 -5.70 -14.44 -2.33
C GLY A 238 -7.21 -14.22 -2.51
N GLU A 239 -7.71 -13.01 -2.22
CA GLU A 239 -9.12 -12.65 -2.43
C GLU A 239 -9.50 -12.75 -3.91
N MET A 240 -8.66 -12.20 -4.81
CA MET A 240 -8.89 -12.28 -6.25
C MET A 240 -8.91 -13.73 -6.75
N LEU A 241 -7.94 -14.54 -6.32
CA LEU A 241 -7.86 -15.94 -6.69
C LEU A 241 -9.05 -16.74 -6.15
N LYS A 242 -9.50 -16.48 -4.91
CA LYS A 242 -10.68 -17.14 -4.32
C LYS A 242 -11.96 -16.81 -5.10
N VAL A 243 -12.12 -15.57 -5.57
CA VAL A 243 -13.21 -15.20 -6.48
C VAL A 243 -13.11 -16.03 -7.77
N LEU A 244 -11.93 -16.11 -8.39
CA LEU A 244 -11.76 -16.87 -9.63
C LEU A 244 -11.95 -18.38 -9.45
N ASP A 245 -11.49 -18.95 -8.34
CA ASP A 245 -11.65 -20.36 -7.97
C ASP A 245 -13.14 -20.71 -7.74
N SER A 246 -13.98 -19.73 -7.37
CA SER A 246 -15.43 -19.90 -7.19
C SER A 246 -16.26 -19.79 -8.48
N LYS A 247 -15.64 -19.46 -9.62
CA LYS A 247 -16.32 -19.22 -10.91
C LYS A 247 -15.73 -20.13 -11.98
N ASP A 248 -16.58 -20.82 -12.72
CA ASP A 248 -16.17 -21.69 -13.83
C ASP A 248 -16.75 -21.23 -15.18
N GLY A 249 -16.05 -21.58 -16.26
CA GLY A 249 -16.46 -21.26 -17.64
C GLY A 249 -16.78 -19.78 -17.85
N ASP A 250 -17.91 -19.51 -18.51
CA ASP A 250 -18.40 -18.16 -18.84
C ASP A 250 -18.55 -17.24 -17.61
N ALA A 251 -18.70 -17.79 -16.39
CA ALA A 251 -18.80 -16.97 -15.19
C ALA A 251 -17.47 -16.28 -14.86
N ARG A 252 -16.34 -16.90 -15.22
CA ARG A 252 -15.00 -16.33 -15.03
C ARG A 252 -14.71 -15.20 -16.01
N GLU A 253 -15.23 -15.29 -17.24
CA GLU A 253 -15.11 -14.23 -18.25
C GLU A 253 -15.84 -12.94 -17.84
N LYS A 254 -16.84 -13.06 -16.97
CA LYS A 254 -17.57 -11.92 -16.39
C LYS A 254 -16.88 -11.29 -15.18
N VAL A 255 -15.67 -11.71 -14.82
CA VAL A 255 -14.93 -11.14 -13.69
C VAL A 255 -14.02 -9.99 -14.16
N ALA A 256 -14.01 -8.91 -13.38
CA ALA A 256 -12.99 -7.87 -13.42
C ALA A 256 -12.66 -7.44 -11.98
N PHE A 257 -11.41 -7.05 -11.72
CA PHE A 257 -10.98 -6.61 -10.40
C PHE A 257 -10.71 -5.11 -10.38
N PHE A 258 -11.08 -4.44 -9.29
CA PHE A 258 -10.72 -3.07 -9.00
C PHE A 258 -9.57 -3.05 -7.99
N MET A 259 -8.42 -2.52 -8.38
CA MET A 259 -7.27 -2.42 -7.50
C MET A 259 -6.60 -1.06 -7.65
N PRO A 260 -6.99 -0.05 -6.85
CA PRO A 260 -6.39 1.28 -6.92
C PRO A 260 -4.86 1.21 -6.90
N ALA A 261 -4.23 2.12 -7.63
CA ALA A 261 -2.79 2.30 -7.63
C ALA A 261 -2.43 3.69 -7.10
N ALA A 262 -1.18 3.82 -6.65
CA ALA A 262 -0.63 5.11 -6.25
C ALA A 262 0.78 5.28 -6.81
N SER A 263 1.10 6.49 -7.27
CA SER A 263 2.47 6.93 -7.56
C SER A 263 3.02 7.65 -6.32
N GLY A 264 3.84 6.98 -5.53
CA GLY A 264 4.42 7.52 -4.30
C GLY A 264 5.50 6.61 -3.72
N PRO A 265 6.06 6.90 -2.54
CA PRO A 265 7.13 6.07 -1.97
C PRO A 265 6.66 4.66 -1.57
N CYS A 266 5.34 4.42 -1.43
CA CYS A 266 4.76 3.17 -0.95
C CYS A 266 4.61 2.10 -2.04
N ARG A 267 4.90 0.83 -1.71
CA ARG A 267 4.82 -0.33 -2.61
C ARG A 267 3.43 -0.62 -3.19
N PHE A 268 2.37 -0.06 -2.61
CA PHE A 268 0.97 -0.25 -3.02
C PHE A 268 0.74 -0.14 -4.54
N GLY A 269 1.37 0.84 -5.20
CA GLY A 269 1.21 1.03 -6.65
C GLY A 269 1.72 -0.14 -7.51
N MET A 270 2.47 -1.09 -6.95
CA MET A 270 2.96 -2.27 -7.68
C MET A 270 2.06 -3.51 -7.55
N TYR A 271 1.03 -3.47 -6.70
CA TYR A 271 0.21 -4.66 -6.44
C TYR A 271 -0.49 -5.12 -7.72
N ASN A 272 -1.04 -4.19 -8.51
CA ASN A 272 -1.67 -4.51 -9.80
C ASN A 272 -0.67 -5.16 -10.79
N CYS A 273 0.60 -4.76 -10.78
CA CYS A 273 1.62 -5.30 -11.67
C CYS A 273 1.91 -6.76 -11.30
N LEU A 274 2.10 -7.03 -10.01
CA LEU A 274 2.27 -8.40 -9.51
C LEU A 274 1.00 -9.22 -9.75
N GLN A 275 -0.18 -8.63 -9.52
CA GLN A 275 -1.44 -9.34 -9.70
C GLN A 275 -1.66 -9.80 -11.13
N ARG A 276 -1.40 -8.91 -12.10
CA ARG A 276 -1.46 -9.25 -13.52
C ARG A 276 -0.45 -10.31 -13.92
N LEU A 277 0.77 -10.26 -13.37
CA LEU A 277 1.79 -11.29 -13.61
C LEU A 277 1.33 -12.66 -13.09
N VAL A 278 0.75 -12.70 -11.89
CA VAL A 278 0.23 -13.94 -11.30
C VAL A 278 -0.95 -14.49 -12.08
N LEU A 279 -1.89 -13.64 -12.50
CA LEU A 279 -3.00 -14.05 -13.37
C LEU A 279 -2.48 -14.66 -14.68
N ARG A 280 -1.46 -14.05 -15.29
CA ARG A 280 -0.79 -14.58 -16.49
C ARG A 280 -0.14 -15.95 -16.25
N TYR A 281 0.49 -16.16 -15.10
CA TYR A 281 1.06 -17.48 -14.75
C TYR A 281 0.00 -18.56 -14.52
N ASN A 282 -1.22 -18.18 -14.20
CA ASN A 282 -2.35 -19.10 -14.06
C ASN A 282 -3.19 -19.21 -15.35
N GLY A 283 -2.75 -18.60 -16.46
CA GLY A 283 -3.47 -18.62 -17.74
C GLY A 283 -4.78 -17.83 -17.73
N LEU A 284 -4.83 -16.75 -16.94
CA LEU A 284 -5.99 -15.87 -16.74
C LEU A 284 -5.69 -14.43 -17.20
N ASP A 285 -4.88 -14.30 -18.24
CA ASP A 285 -4.36 -13.05 -18.80
C ASP A 285 -5.48 -12.07 -19.21
N GLU A 286 -6.64 -12.62 -19.58
CA GLU A 286 -7.82 -11.93 -20.06
C GLU A 286 -8.63 -11.25 -18.94
N VAL A 287 -8.37 -11.57 -17.66
CA VAL A 287 -9.07 -10.99 -16.51
C VAL A 287 -8.54 -9.56 -16.25
N PRO A 288 -9.37 -8.51 -16.39
CA PRO A 288 -8.93 -7.13 -16.22
C PRO A 288 -8.72 -6.80 -14.74
N VAL A 289 -7.55 -6.23 -14.43
CA VAL A 289 -7.26 -5.58 -13.13
C VAL A 289 -7.24 -4.07 -13.32
N ILE A 290 -8.36 -3.42 -13.02
CA ILE A 290 -8.56 -2.00 -13.21
C ILE A 290 -7.87 -1.24 -12.08
N ALA A 291 -6.76 -0.58 -12.44
CA ALA A 291 -5.89 0.08 -11.49
C ALA A 291 -5.83 1.59 -11.74
N PRO A 292 -6.86 2.36 -11.31
CA PRO A 292 -6.80 3.80 -11.40
C PRO A 292 -5.60 4.32 -10.60
N ASN A 293 -4.77 5.13 -11.24
CA ASN A 293 -3.74 5.90 -10.55
C ASN A 293 -4.26 7.33 -10.31
N GLN A 294 -3.41 8.22 -9.80
CA GLN A 294 -3.75 9.63 -9.53
C GLN A 294 -4.11 10.47 -10.79
N ASP A 295 -4.22 9.87 -11.97
CA ASP A 295 -4.59 10.56 -13.20
C ASP A 295 -6.11 10.60 -13.41
N SER A 296 -6.57 11.53 -14.27
CA SER A 296 -7.99 11.69 -14.58
C SER A 296 -8.50 10.68 -15.61
N THR A 297 -7.60 9.87 -16.16
CA THR A 297 -7.83 9.00 -17.32
C THR A 297 -8.89 7.94 -17.01
N PHE A 298 -8.79 7.28 -15.86
CA PHE A 298 -9.77 6.28 -15.43
C PHE A 298 -11.18 6.87 -15.34
N TYR A 299 -11.35 7.98 -14.61
CA TYR A 299 -12.67 8.60 -14.42
C TYR A 299 -13.28 9.06 -15.74
N ASN A 300 -12.46 9.60 -16.65
CA ASN A 300 -12.92 10.01 -17.97
C ASN A 300 -13.33 8.80 -18.83
N GLN A 301 -12.62 7.68 -18.73
CA GLN A 301 -12.98 6.45 -19.43
C GLN A 301 -14.23 5.80 -18.85
N LEU A 302 -14.36 5.75 -17.51
CA LEU A 302 -15.56 5.29 -16.82
C LEU A 302 -16.78 6.11 -17.22
N THR A 303 -16.64 7.43 -17.34
CA THR A 303 -17.75 8.30 -17.81
C THR A 303 -18.09 8.13 -19.29
N ARG A 304 -17.18 7.57 -20.08
CA ARG A 304 -17.42 7.26 -21.50
C ARG A 304 -18.08 5.89 -21.67
N SER A 305 -17.70 4.90 -20.84
CA SER A 305 -18.33 3.58 -20.85
C SER A 305 -19.72 3.63 -20.22
N VAL A 306 -19.89 4.41 -19.16
CA VAL A 306 -21.18 4.70 -18.54
C VAL A 306 -21.78 5.95 -19.16
N GLY A 307 -22.59 5.79 -20.21
CA GLY A 307 -23.40 6.88 -20.74
C GLY A 307 -24.22 7.56 -19.63
N ASN A 308 -24.19 8.89 -19.57
CA ASN A 308 -24.91 9.77 -18.63
C ASN A 308 -24.26 10.07 -17.26
N CYS A 309 -22.93 10.15 -17.14
CA CYS A 309 -22.32 10.77 -15.96
C CYS A 309 -21.10 11.66 -16.26
N THR A 310 -20.93 12.73 -15.48
CA THR A 310 -19.70 13.52 -15.50
C THR A 310 -18.72 12.97 -14.47
N ALA A 311 -17.42 13.13 -14.71
CA ALA A 311 -16.39 12.70 -13.77
C ALA A 311 -16.55 13.37 -12.39
N GLY A 312 -17.07 14.62 -12.36
CA GLY A 312 -17.38 15.33 -11.13
C GLY A 312 -18.54 14.71 -10.36
N ALA A 313 -19.62 14.31 -11.04
CA ALA A 313 -20.75 13.63 -10.41
C ALA A 313 -20.32 12.28 -9.80
N PHE A 314 -19.55 11.48 -10.55
CA PHE A 314 -19.02 10.21 -10.03
C PHE A 314 -18.13 10.42 -8.80
N LYS A 315 -17.18 11.37 -8.87
CA LYS A 315 -16.29 11.67 -7.74
C LYS A 315 -17.06 12.12 -6.49
N LYS A 316 -18.14 12.88 -6.66
CA LYS A 316 -19.02 13.27 -5.55
C LYS A 316 -19.71 12.05 -4.94
N SER A 317 -20.31 11.17 -5.75
CA SER A 317 -20.96 9.94 -5.27
C SER A 317 -19.97 8.98 -4.61
N ALA A 318 -18.76 8.84 -5.18
CA ALA A 318 -17.68 8.06 -4.59
C ALA A 318 -17.22 8.63 -3.25
N TRP A 319 -17.12 9.96 -3.14
CA TRP A 319 -16.82 10.63 -1.87
C TRP A 319 -17.89 10.34 -0.81
N LEU A 320 -19.18 10.43 -1.17
CA LEU A 320 -20.30 10.08 -0.28
C LEU A 320 -20.26 8.61 0.14
N GLY A 321 -19.94 7.70 -0.78
CA GLY A 321 -19.79 6.27 -0.51
C GLY A 321 -18.65 5.96 0.46
N VAL A 322 -17.59 6.78 0.48
CA VAL A 322 -16.43 6.55 1.34
C VAL A 322 -16.57 7.25 2.70
N ILE A 323 -16.98 8.52 2.73
CA ILE A 323 -16.89 9.36 3.92
C ILE A 323 -17.87 8.96 5.02
N VAL A 324 -19.09 8.52 4.67
CA VAL A 324 -20.08 8.17 5.68
C VAL A 324 -19.76 6.86 6.39
N PRO A 325 -19.40 5.75 5.73
CA PRO A 325 -18.91 4.57 6.43
C PRO A 325 -17.74 4.89 7.38
N ASP A 326 -16.82 5.77 6.99
CA ASP A 326 -15.73 6.23 7.85
C ASP A 326 -16.25 6.97 9.11
N ILE A 327 -17.18 7.92 8.95
CA ILE A 327 -17.84 8.61 10.08
C ILE A 327 -18.57 7.63 10.98
N LEU A 328 -19.35 6.71 10.41
CA LEU A 328 -20.11 5.71 11.16
C LEU A 328 -19.19 4.78 11.94
N HIS A 329 -18.03 4.43 11.37
CA HIS A 329 -17.05 3.60 12.04
C HIS A 329 -16.48 4.29 13.28
N LYS A 330 -16.15 5.59 13.18
CA LYS A 330 -15.73 6.39 14.35
C LYS A 330 -16.80 6.40 15.45
N VAL A 331 -18.08 6.52 15.08
CA VAL A 331 -19.19 6.45 16.06
C VAL A 331 -19.25 5.07 16.71
N LEU A 332 -19.18 3.99 15.93
CA LEU A 332 -19.17 2.63 16.46
C LEU A 332 -18.03 2.43 17.47
N LEU A 333 -16.81 2.87 17.16
CA LEU A 333 -15.65 2.73 18.03
C LEU A 333 -15.78 3.51 19.34
N ARG A 334 -16.55 4.60 19.37
CA ARG A 334 -16.85 5.35 20.59
C ARG A 334 -18.00 4.76 21.40
N VAL A 335 -19.01 4.22 20.72
CA VAL A 335 -20.25 3.73 21.33
C VAL A 335 -20.10 2.29 21.82
N ARG A 336 -19.63 1.37 20.98
CA ARG A 336 -19.58 -0.08 21.26
C ARG A 336 -18.82 -0.42 22.55
N PRO A 337 -17.67 0.17 22.88
CA PRO A 337 -16.94 -0.21 24.08
C PRO A 337 -17.66 0.16 25.38
N ILE A 338 -18.55 1.16 25.36
CA ILE A 338 -19.31 1.65 26.53
C ILE A 338 -20.80 1.31 26.46
N ALA A 339 -21.25 0.60 25.41
CA ALA A 339 -22.62 0.14 25.33
C ALA A 339 -22.88 -0.95 26.38
N GLU A 340 -24.05 -0.90 27.02
CA GLU A 340 -24.52 -1.96 27.91
C GLU A 340 -24.68 -3.29 27.14
N ASP A 341 -25.19 -3.21 25.91
CA ASP A 341 -25.22 -4.30 24.94
C ASP A 341 -24.35 -3.95 23.71
N ARG A 342 -23.15 -4.53 23.67
CA ARG A 342 -22.20 -4.36 22.57
C ARG A 342 -22.73 -4.93 21.24
N ALA A 343 -23.51 -6.01 21.29
CA ALA A 343 -24.08 -6.63 20.10
C ALA A 343 -25.18 -5.73 19.51
N TYR A 344 -26.00 -5.10 20.35
CA TYR A 344 -26.97 -4.12 19.89
C TYR A 344 -26.31 -2.91 19.21
N ALA A 345 -25.24 -2.36 19.78
CA ALA A 345 -24.47 -1.29 19.15
C ALA A 345 -23.92 -1.68 17.77
N GLN A 346 -23.41 -2.92 17.63
CA GLN A 346 -22.95 -3.47 16.35
C GLN A 346 -24.11 -3.59 15.35
N GLN A 347 -25.27 -4.11 15.77
CA GLN A 347 -26.43 -4.23 14.90
C GLN A 347 -26.95 -2.86 14.40
N VAL A 348 -26.92 -1.82 15.24
CA VAL A 348 -27.26 -0.45 14.83
C VAL A 348 -26.31 0.04 13.73
N TYR A 349 -25.02 -0.22 13.88
CA TYR A 349 -24.01 0.10 12.87
C TYR A 349 -24.23 -0.66 11.55
N ASP A 350 -24.43 -1.97 11.61
CA ASP A 350 -24.63 -2.81 10.41
C ASP A 350 -25.87 -2.37 9.61
N ARG A 351 -26.97 -2.05 10.32
CA ARG A 351 -28.17 -1.46 9.70
C ARG A 351 -27.90 -0.09 9.08
N SER A 352 -27.07 0.73 9.73
CA SER A 352 -26.70 2.07 9.25
C SER A 352 -25.86 2.00 7.97
N ILE A 353 -24.88 1.10 7.91
CA ILE A 353 -24.09 0.84 6.71
C ILE A 353 -25.01 0.38 5.57
N LYS A 354 -25.88 -0.60 5.81
CA LYS A 354 -26.83 -1.08 4.80
C LYS A 354 -27.74 0.03 4.27
N ARG A 355 -28.34 0.82 5.17
CA ARG A 355 -29.18 1.98 4.81
C ARG A 355 -28.40 2.99 3.96
N TRP A 356 -27.14 3.26 4.32
CA TRP A 356 -26.32 4.20 3.56
C TRP A 356 -25.95 3.67 2.17
N VAL A 357 -25.60 2.39 2.05
CA VAL A 357 -25.30 1.71 0.77
C VAL A 357 -26.50 1.83 -0.18
N GLU A 358 -27.72 1.52 0.30
CA GLU A 358 -28.97 1.67 -0.46
C GLU A 358 -29.26 3.13 -0.84
N THR A 359 -28.85 4.07 0.01
CA THR A 359 -28.99 5.51 -0.25
C THR A 359 -28.04 5.96 -1.36
N VAL A 360 -26.77 5.54 -1.32
CA VAL A 360 -25.75 5.87 -2.34
C VAL A 360 -26.16 5.37 -3.73
N GLU A 361 -26.77 4.18 -3.82
CA GLU A 361 -27.27 3.63 -5.09
C GLU A 361 -28.31 4.54 -5.76
N LYS A 362 -29.07 5.31 -4.98
CA LYS A 362 -30.07 6.27 -5.46
C LYS A 362 -29.47 7.63 -5.85
N ARG A 363 -28.15 7.82 -5.69
CA ARG A 363 -27.39 9.06 -5.99
C ARG A 363 -27.97 10.27 -5.25
N PRO A 364 -27.86 10.29 -3.91
CA PRO A 364 -28.52 11.29 -3.09
C PRO A 364 -27.89 12.66 -3.29
N THR A 365 -28.70 13.70 -3.12
CA THR A 365 -28.17 15.04 -2.85
C THR A 365 -27.53 15.07 -1.46
N VAL A 366 -26.72 16.09 -1.18
CA VAL A 366 -26.08 16.22 0.15
C VAL A 366 -27.15 16.40 1.23
N SER A 367 -28.21 17.17 0.96
CA SER A 367 -29.33 17.36 1.89
C SER A 367 -30.05 16.06 2.21
N GLN A 368 -30.36 15.23 1.20
CA GLN A 368 -30.94 13.90 1.42
C GLN A 368 -30.00 12.99 2.22
N GLY A 369 -28.68 13.11 1.98
CA GLY A 369 -27.67 12.43 2.79
C GLY A 369 -27.73 12.85 4.26
N VAL A 370 -27.86 14.15 4.53
CA VAL A 370 -28.00 14.69 5.90
C VAL A 370 -29.28 14.17 6.57
N GLU A 371 -30.40 14.12 5.86
CA GLU A 371 -31.66 13.55 6.39
C GLU A 371 -31.49 12.09 6.84
N VAL A 372 -30.79 11.28 6.04
CA VAL A 372 -30.48 9.89 6.40
C VAL A 372 -29.52 9.84 7.61
N MET A 373 -28.55 10.75 7.69
CA MET A 373 -27.62 10.83 8.83
C MET A 373 -28.32 11.28 10.13
N GLU A 374 -29.36 12.12 10.06
CA GLU A 374 -30.20 12.46 11.22
C GLU A 374 -30.97 11.23 11.73
N GLN A 375 -31.51 10.41 10.83
CA GLN A 375 -32.17 9.15 11.21
C GLN A 375 -31.18 8.17 11.83
N ILE A 376 -29.98 8.03 11.26
CA ILE A 376 -28.91 7.18 11.81
C ILE A 376 -28.46 7.70 13.18
N ALA A 377 -28.34 9.02 13.36
CA ALA A 377 -28.00 9.61 14.66
C ALA A 377 -29.06 9.29 15.72
N ALA A 378 -30.34 9.34 15.36
CA ALA A 378 -31.43 8.92 16.25
C ALA A 378 -31.33 7.43 16.61
N ASP A 379 -31.01 6.56 15.64
CA ASP A 379 -30.81 5.13 15.88
C ASP A 379 -29.62 4.85 16.82
N PHE A 380 -28.51 5.59 16.70
CA PHE A 380 -27.39 5.46 17.64
C PHE A 380 -27.70 6.02 19.03
N ALA A 381 -28.56 7.03 19.12
CA ALA A 381 -28.98 7.62 20.40
C ALA A 381 -29.83 6.66 21.24
N THR A 382 -30.41 5.60 20.66
CA THR A 382 -31.16 4.58 21.41
C THR A 382 -30.27 3.57 22.14
N VAL A 383 -28.97 3.52 21.84
CA VAL A 383 -28.04 2.57 22.45
C VAL A 383 -27.77 2.99 23.90
N PRO A 384 -28.11 2.17 24.92
CA PRO A 384 -27.81 2.47 26.32
C PRO A 384 -26.30 2.45 26.56
N LEU A 385 -25.77 3.49 27.23
CA LEU A 385 -24.33 3.68 27.45
C LEU A 385 -23.99 3.73 28.94
N ASP A 386 -23.06 2.87 29.36
CA ASP A 386 -22.40 2.95 30.65
C ASP A 386 -21.26 3.98 30.62
N ARG A 387 -21.51 5.14 31.23
CA ARG A 387 -20.54 6.24 31.37
C ARG A 387 -19.87 6.28 32.74
N THR A 388 -20.08 5.27 33.59
CA THR A 388 -19.58 5.27 34.97
C THR A 388 -18.08 4.96 35.03
N ALA A 389 -17.59 4.06 34.18
CA ALA A 389 -16.20 3.63 34.15
C ALA A 389 -15.38 4.44 33.13
N ARG A 390 -14.32 5.09 33.61
CA ARG A 390 -13.34 5.75 32.72
C ARG A 390 -12.45 4.70 32.07
N LYS A 391 -12.48 4.62 30.74
CA LYS A 391 -11.70 3.65 29.95
C LYS A 391 -10.48 4.31 29.30
N PRO A 392 -9.34 3.63 29.20
CA PRO A 392 -8.16 4.14 28.49
C PRO A 392 -8.50 4.37 27.01
N ARG A 393 -8.14 5.54 26.48
CA ARG A 393 -8.31 5.89 25.06
C ARG A 393 -7.02 5.63 24.29
N ILE A 394 -7.11 4.83 23.24
CA ILE A 394 -5.98 4.39 22.43
C ILE A 394 -6.22 4.78 20.97
N GLY A 395 -5.28 5.52 20.39
CA GLY A 395 -5.31 5.85 18.97
C GLY A 395 -4.63 4.76 18.16
N ILE A 396 -5.20 4.36 17.02
CA ILE A 396 -4.58 3.43 16.08
C ILE A 396 -4.18 4.20 14.82
N VAL A 397 -2.90 4.18 14.53
CA VAL A 397 -2.25 4.80 13.37
C VAL A 397 -1.46 3.74 12.60
N GLY A 398 -0.83 4.13 11.50
CA GLY A 398 0.00 3.23 10.68
C GLY A 398 -0.67 2.93 9.34
N GLU A 399 -0.40 1.75 8.78
CA GLU A 399 -0.70 1.44 7.39
C GLU A 399 -2.21 1.31 7.13
N ILE A 400 -2.71 2.07 6.16
CA ILE A 400 -4.14 2.28 5.91
C ILE A 400 -4.96 0.99 5.73
N TYR A 401 -4.40 -0.02 5.06
CA TYR A 401 -5.07 -1.31 4.88
C TYR A 401 -5.00 -2.12 6.15
N VAL A 402 -3.81 -2.31 6.73
CA VAL A 402 -3.63 -3.13 7.93
C VAL A 402 -4.43 -2.59 9.11
N ARG A 403 -4.44 -1.27 9.32
CA ARG A 403 -5.19 -0.67 10.44
C ARG A 403 -6.70 -0.82 10.30
N SER A 404 -7.22 -0.94 9.07
CA SER A 404 -8.66 -0.99 8.77
C SER A 404 -9.19 -2.40 8.53
N HIS A 405 -8.31 -3.37 8.23
CA HIS A 405 -8.71 -4.73 7.88
C HIS A 405 -8.60 -5.68 9.09
N PRO A 406 -9.71 -6.29 9.55
CA PRO A 406 -9.74 -7.08 10.79
C PRO A 406 -8.81 -8.30 10.74
N PHE A 407 -8.79 -9.05 9.64
CA PHE A 407 -7.86 -10.18 9.47
C PHE A 407 -6.39 -9.74 9.45
N ALA A 408 -6.05 -8.68 8.71
CA ALA A 408 -4.66 -8.23 8.55
C ALA A 408 -4.00 -7.75 9.84
N ASN A 409 -4.80 -7.29 10.82
CA ASN A 409 -4.31 -6.84 12.13
C ASN A 409 -4.71 -7.78 13.29
N MET A 410 -5.16 -8.99 12.99
CA MET A 410 -5.58 -9.98 13.98
C MET A 410 -6.66 -9.47 14.95
N GLU A 411 -7.64 -8.72 14.44
CA GLU A 411 -8.75 -8.17 15.21
C GLU A 411 -8.29 -7.22 16.33
N LEU A 412 -7.29 -6.38 16.03
CA LEU A 412 -6.62 -5.49 16.99
C LEU A 412 -7.61 -4.67 17.84
N VAL A 413 -8.60 -4.06 17.19
CA VAL A 413 -9.63 -3.26 17.87
C VAL A 413 -10.42 -4.11 18.86
N LYS A 414 -10.92 -5.29 18.44
CA LYS A 414 -11.70 -6.17 19.32
C LYS A 414 -10.87 -6.64 20.53
N ARG A 415 -9.58 -6.92 20.32
CA ARG A 415 -8.66 -7.31 21.41
C ARG A 415 -8.46 -6.17 22.41
N LEU A 416 -8.21 -4.95 21.94
CA LEU A 416 -8.09 -3.76 22.80
C LEU A 416 -9.39 -3.45 23.56
N GLU A 417 -10.55 -3.58 22.91
CA GLU A 417 -11.87 -3.41 23.54
C GLU A 417 -12.16 -4.48 24.60
N LYS A 418 -11.69 -5.72 24.39
CA LYS A 418 -11.78 -6.80 25.39
C LYS A 418 -10.95 -6.48 26.64
N LEU A 419 -9.82 -5.80 26.47
CA LEU A 419 -9.00 -5.27 27.56
C LEU A 419 -9.57 -3.98 28.18
N GLY A 420 -10.74 -3.54 27.74
CA GLY A 420 -11.45 -2.39 28.32
C GLY A 420 -10.99 -1.04 27.78
N ALA A 421 -10.27 -0.99 26.65
CA ALA A 421 -9.92 0.27 26.00
C ALA A 421 -11.02 0.78 25.05
N ILE A 422 -11.03 2.09 24.84
CA ILE A 422 -11.76 2.75 23.74
C ILE A 422 -10.74 3.06 22.66
N CYS A 423 -11.01 2.64 21.43
CA CYS A 423 -10.11 2.88 20.31
C CYS A 423 -10.63 4.03 19.44
N ASP A 424 -9.74 4.80 18.82
CA ASP A 424 -10.06 5.60 17.64
C ASP A 424 -9.06 5.25 16.53
N LEU A 425 -9.53 5.19 15.28
CA LEU A 425 -8.73 4.83 14.12
C LEU A 425 -8.44 6.07 13.29
N ALA A 426 -7.19 6.22 12.81
CA ALA A 426 -6.87 7.23 11.82
C ALA A 426 -7.73 7.02 10.55
N SER A 427 -8.47 8.05 10.16
CA SER A 427 -9.50 7.98 9.12
C SER A 427 -8.94 7.76 7.72
N LEU A 428 -9.75 7.15 6.85
CA LEU A 428 -9.48 7.12 5.40
C LEU A 428 -9.63 8.53 4.77
N ALA A 429 -10.47 9.39 5.35
CA ALA A 429 -10.67 10.76 4.89
C ALA A 429 -9.36 11.57 4.97
N GLU A 430 -8.58 11.39 6.03
CA GLU A 430 -7.26 12.00 6.22
C GLU A 430 -6.33 11.70 5.04
N TRP A 431 -6.27 10.44 4.60
CA TRP A 431 -5.48 10.03 3.45
C TRP A 431 -5.96 10.70 2.16
N ILE A 432 -7.27 10.80 1.95
CA ILE A 432 -7.84 11.47 0.77
C ILE A 432 -7.46 12.97 0.79
N TYR A 433 -7.59 13.65 1.92
CA TYR A 433 -7.14 15.05 2.05
C TYR A 433 -5.64 15.20 1.83
N TYR A 434 -4.83 14.24 2.29
CA TYR A 434 -3.40 14.22 2.05
C TYR A 434 -3.06 14.10 0.57
N THR A 435 -3.74 13.21 -0.17
CA THR A 435 -3.55 13.09 -1.62
C THR A 435 -3.96 14.36 -2.38
N ASN A 436 -4.99 15.08 -1.91
CA ASN A 436 -5.33 16.40 -2.45
C ASN A 436 -4.19 17.40 -2.22
N PHE A 437 -3.65 17.45 -1.01
CA PHE A 437 -2.55 18.34 -0.64
C PHE A 437 -1.27 18.07 -1.48
N THR A 438 -0.85 16.81 -1.60
CA THR A 438 0.33 16.46 -2.40
C THR A 438 0.13 16.79 -3.88
N ARG A 439 -1.07 16.52 -4.42
CA ARG A 439 -1.44 16.89 -5.80
C ARG A 439 -1.44 18.41 -6.02
N GLN A 440 -1.94 19.20 -5.07
CA GLN A 440 -1.86 20.65 -5.12
C GLN A 440 -0.41 21.13 -5.11
N ASN A 441 0.44 20.60 -4.23
CA ASN A 441 1.86 20.96 -4.18
C ASN A 441 2.61 20.59 -5.47
N MET A 442 2.32 19.42 -6.04
CA MET A 442 2.90 18.99 -7.32
C MET A 442 2.45 19.91 -8.47
N ALA A 443 1.15 20.23 -8.55
CA ALA A 443 0.62 21.15 -9.55
C ALA A 443 1.28 22.55 -9.43
N ARG A 444 1.46 23.05 -8.20
CA ARG A 444 2.17 24.31 -7.94
C ARG A 444 3.62 24.25 -8.42
N ARG A 445 4.36 23.19 -8.07
CA ARG A 445 5.77 22.98 -8.49
C ARG A 445 5.91 22.90 -10.01
N ARG A 446 4.91 22.35 -10.71
CA ARG A 446 4.88 22.23 -12.18
C ARG A 446 4.29 23.46 -12.90
N GLY A 447 3.93 24.53 -12.19
CA GLY A 447 3.30 25.72 -12.78
C GLY A 447 1.89 25.49 -13.33
N GLN A 448 1.22 24.40 -12.94
CA GLN A 448 -0.08 23.97 -13.43
C GLN A 448 -1.24 24.62 -12.65
N TRP A 449 -1.35 25.95 -12.72
CA TRP A 449 -2.27 26.74 -11.89
C TRP A 449 -3.76 26.37 -12.02
N ARG A 450 -4.23 26.01 -13.22
CA ARG A 450 -5.62 25.57 -13.44
C ARG A 450 -5.97 24.33 -12.60
N PHE A 451 -5.06 23.36 -12.55
CA PHE A 451 -5.22 22.15 -11.74
C PHE A 451 -5.09 22.45 -10.25
N TYR A 452 -4.19 23.36 -9.87
CA TYR A 452 -4.04 23.81 -8.48
C TYR A 452 -5.35 24.40 -7.92
N PHE A 453 -5.93 25.39 -8.60
CA PHE A 453 -7.19 26.01 -8.17
C PHE A 453 -8.36 25.04 -8.23
N GLY A 454 -8.43 24.18 -9.26
CA GLY A 454 -9.46 23.14 -9.35
C GLY A 454 -9.41 22.18 -8.15
N ASN A 455 -8.21 21.75 -7.74
CA ASN A 455 -8.06 20.85 -6.59
C ASN A 455 -8.38 21.54 -5.25
N MET A 456 -8.12 22.84 -5.12
CA MET A 456 -8.49 23.61 -3.94
C MET A 456 -10.01 23.69 -3.78
N VAL A 457 -10.74 23.90 -4.89
CA VAL A 457 -12.21 23.88 -4.89
C VAL A 457 -12.75 22.51 -4.51
N VAL A 458 -12.20 21.44 -5.08
CA VAL A 458 -12.59 20.06 -4.74
C VAL A 458 -12.38 19.79 -3.25
N ASP A 459 -11.21 20.13 -2.70
CA ASP A 459 -10.89 19.93 -1.28
C ASP A 459 -11.86 20.69 -0.37
N PHE A 460 -12.15 21.95 -0.69
CA PHE A 460 -13.11 22.77 0.04
C PHE A 460 -14.51 22.13 0.09
N PHE A 461 -15.02 21.66 -1.06
CA PHE A 461 -16.33 21.00 -1.11
C PHE A 461 -16.34 19.65 -0.39
N GLN A 462 -15.28 18.84 -0.51
CA GLN A 462 -15.20 17.56 0.19
C GLN A 462 -15.28 17.74 1.71
N ARG A 463 -14.53 18.69 2.26
CA ARG A 463 -14.55 19.04 3.70
C ARG A 463 -15.89 19.62 4.13
N ARG A 464 -16.52 20.46 3.30
CA ARG A 464 -17.86 20.99 3.59
C ARG A 464 -18.91 19.87 3.64
N ILE A 465 -18.86 18.94 2.70
CA ILE A 465 -19.76 17.78 2.64
C ILE A 465 -19.56 16.90 3.87
N GLU A 466 -18.32 16.56 4.23
CA GLU A 466 -18.00 15.80 5.44
C GLU A 466 -18.62 16.44 6.68
N LYS A 467 -18.36 17.74 6.92
CA LYS A 467 -18.92 18.46 8.07
C LYS A 467 -20.44 18.45 8.12
N GLN A 468 -21.10 18.61 6.97
CA GLN A 468 -22.57 18.57 6.92
C GLN A 468 -23.12 17.18 7.26
N LEU A 469 -22.48 16.12 6.77
CA LEU A 469 -22.89 14.74 7.03
C LEU A 469 -22.52 14.27 8.45
N ALA A 470 -21.42 14.77 9.01
CA ALA A 470 -20.99 14.46 10.37
C ALA A 470 -21.84 15.18 11.43
N ALA A 471 -22.31 16.41 11.14
CA ALA A 471 -22.98 17.27 12.13
C ALA A 471 -24.13 16.60 12.93
N PRO A 472 -25.04 15.81 12.33
CA PRO A 472 -26.08 15.10 13.09
C PRO A 472 -25.53 14.17 14.19
N LEU A 473 -24.46 13.45 13.88
CA LEU A 473 -23.79 12.55 14.82
C LEU A 473 -22.89 13.32 15.80
N GLU A 474 -22.24 14.40 15.36
CA GLU A 474 -21.36 15.20 16.22
C GLU A 474 -22.10 15.84 17.39
N ARG A 475 -23.39 16.17 17.22
CA ARG A 475 -24.26 16.66 18.32
C ARG A 475 -24.34 15.68 19.49
N HIS A 476 -24.19 14.38 19.23
CA HIS A 476 -24.33 13.33 20.23
C HIS A 476 -23.00 12.72 20.66
N PHE A 477 -22.02 12.64 19.74
CA PHE A 477 -20.79 11.85 19.92
C PHE A 477 -19.50 12.67 19.85
N GLY A 478 -19.59 14.00 19.80
CA GLY A 478 -18.44 14.91 19.68
C GLY A 478 -17.85 14.94 18.27
N ARG A 479 -16.72 15.63 18.07
CA ARG A 479 -16.10 15.83 16.75
C ARG A 479 -15.81 14.51 16.03
N LEU A 480 -16.25 14.37 14.78
CA LEU A 480 -16.05 13.22 13.91
C LEU A 480 -15.38 13.61 12.59
N ALA A 481 -15.66 14.81 12.09
CA ALA A 481 -15.01 15.35 10.90
C ALA A 481 -13.53 15.62 11.15
N GLU A 482 -12.69 15.33 10.14
CA GLU A 482 -11.25 15.52 10.26
C GLU A 482 -10.83 16.98 10.37
N LEU A 483 -9.70 17.19 11.05
CA LEU A 483 -9.00 18.45 11.00
C LEU A 483 -8.45 18.68 9.58
N PRO A 484 -8.21 19.95 9.17
CA PRO A 484 -7.48 20.20 7.93
C PRO A 484 -6.14 19.45 7.94
N VAL A 485 -5.83 18.71 6.88
CA VAL A 485 -4.60 17.91 6.77
C VAL A 485 -3.32 18.74 6.95
N SER A 486 -3.37 20.05 6.70
CA SER A 486 -2.26 20.97 6.99
C SER A 486 -1.88 21.00 8.48
N HIS A 487 -2.85 20.82 9.37
CA HIS A 487 -2.63 20.73 10.81
C HIS A 487 -1.82 19.47 11.15
N THR A 488 -2.23 18.32 10.62
CA THR A 488 -1.54 17.03 10.77
C THR A 488 -0.11 17.09 10.23
N ILE A 489 0.08 17.71 9.06
CA ILE A 489 1.41 17.88 8.46
C ILE A 489 2.29 18.80 9.30
N GLU A 490 1.75 19.89 9.85
CA GLU A 490 2.54 20.80 10.70
C GLU A 490 2.91 20.14 12.03
N ALA A 491 1.99 19.34 12.61
CA ALA A 491 2.26 18.56 13.83
C ALA A 491 3.40 17.55 13.63
N ALA A 492 3.57 17.01 12.42
CA ALA A 492 4.64 16.07 12.08
C ALA A 492 5.97 16.73 11.71
N ARG A 493 5.96 18.02 11.34
CA ARG A 493 7.10 18.76 10.80
C ARG A 493 8.37 18.73 11.68
N PRO A 494 8.31 18.75 13.02
CA PRO A 494 9.50 18.64 13.86
C PRO A 494 10.26 17.32 13.73
N TYR A 495 9.61 16.27 13.22
CA TYR A 495 10.17 14.92 13.15
C TYR A 495 10.46 14.48 11.72
N LEU A 496 9.61 14.88 10.76
CA LEU A 496 9.74 14.48 9.36
C LEU A 496 9.30 15.61 8.43
N HIS A 497 10.18 15.98 7.50
CA HIS A 497 9.85 17.02 6.52
C HIS A 497 8.83 16.50 5.48
N HIS A 498 7.87 17.35 5.11
CA HIS A 498 6.78 17.02 4.19
C HIS A 498 7.21 16.57 2.78
N SER A 499 8.47 16.76 2.40
CA SER A 499 9.03 16.26 1.14
C SER A 499 9.26 14.75 1.11
N PHE A 500 9.26 14.07 2.26
CA PHE A 500 9.40 12.61 2.31
C PHE A 500 8.20 11.90 1.65
N GLU A 501 7.03 12.55 1.70
CA GLU A 501 5.75 12.08 1.18
C GLU A 501 5.31 10.69 1.73
N GLY A 502 4.08 10.28 1.42
CA GLY A 502 3.50 9.02 1.91
C GLY A 502 2.96 9.09 3.34
N GLU A 503 2.68 7.93 3.93
CA GLU A 503 1.89 7.83 5.15
C GLU A 503 2.67 8.14 6.44
N ALA A 504 4.01 8.10 6.40
CA ALA A 504 4.84 8.35 7.57
C ALA A 504 4.52 9.70 8.22
N ILE A 505 4.33 10.75 7.42
CA ILE A 505 4.00 12.08 7.94
C ILE A 505 2.61 12.14 8.58
N LEU A 506 1.64 11.41 8.02
CA LEU A 506 0.28 11.34 8.59
C LEU A 506 0.29 10.58 9.90
N THR A 507 0.96 9.43 9.95
CA THR A 507 1.07 8.62 11.17
C THR A 507 1.71 9.40 12.31
N ILE A 508 2.80 10.14 12.05
CA ILE A 508 3.44 11.01 13.05
C ILE A 508 2.48 12.13 13.47
N GLY A 509 1.92 12.86 12.51
CA GLY A 509 1.05 13.99 12.79
C GLY A 509 -0.19 13.58 13.58
N LYS A 510 -0.82 12.46 13.21
CA LYS A 510 -1.99 11.92 13.90
C LYS A 510 -1.67 11.41 15.30
N THR A 511 -0.47 10.86 15.51
CA THR A 511 0.02 10.51 16.85
C THR A 511 0.08 11.75 17.75
N VAL A 512 0.60 12.87 17.24
CA VAL A 512 0.67 14.14 17.97
C VAL A 512 -0.73 14.74 18.19
N GLU A 513 -1.62 14.65 17.20
CA GLU A 513 -3.03 15.06 17.36
C GLU A 513 -3.73 14.26 18.47
N TYR A 514 -3.56 12.93 18.50
CA TYR A 514 -4.11 12.11 19.58
C TYR A 514 -3.57 12.50 20.95
N HIS A 515 -2.29 12.84 21.06
CA HIS A 515 -1.77 13.39 22.31
C HIS A 515 -2.52 14.67 22.73
N HIS A 516 -2.70 15.62 21.82
CA HIS A 516 -3.44 16.87 22.09
C HIS A 516 -4.94 16.65 22.38
N GLU A 517 -5.53 15.59 21.85
CA GLU A 517 -6.92 15.18 22.13
C GLU A 517 -7.07 14.37 23.44
N GLY A 518 -5.99 14.19 24.19
CA GLY A 518 -6.02 13.55 25.50
C GLY A 518 -6.03 12.02 25.44
N PHE A 519 -5.54 11.41 24.37
CA PHE A 519 -5.34 9.97 24.31
C PHE A 519 -4.22 9.54 25.26
N GLY A 520 -4.38 8.37 25.84
CA GLY A 520 -3.42 7.81 26.78
C GLY A 520 -2.29 7.04 26.10
N GLY A 521 -2.46 6.62 24.84
CA GLY A 521 -1.44 5.90 24.07
C GLY A 521 -1.83 5.71 22.61
N VAL A 522 -0.85 5.29 21.81
CA VAL A 522 -1.01 5.04 20.37
C VAL A 522 -0.45 3.69 19.97
N VAL A 523 -1.17 2.96 19.13
CA VAL A 523 -0.69 1.75 18.44
C VAL A 523 -0.39 2.11 16.99
N ASN A 524 0.85 1.90 16.55
CA ASN A 524 1.25 1.96 15.15
C ASN A 524 1.19 0.56 14.55
N ALA A 525 0.13 0.28 13.78
CA ALA A 525 -0.11 -1.00 13.13
C ALA A 525 0.43 -0.98 11.69
N MET A 526 1.26 -1.96 11.33
CA MET A 526 1.91 -1.99 10.02
C MET A 526 2.13 -3.43 9.53
N PRO A 527 2.21 -3.66 8.21
CA PRO A 527 2.70 -4.92 7.71
C PRO A 527 4.21 -5.03 7.94
N PHE A 528 4.72 -6.26 8.04
CA PHE A 528 6.16 -6.50 8.13
C PHE A 528 6.91 -5.85 6.96
N THR A 529 8.03 -5.19 7.26
CA THR A 529 8.86 -4.38 6.33
C THR A 529 8.20 -3.12 5.74
N CYS A 530 7.07 -2.64 6.28
CA CYS A 530 6.42 -1.41 5.80
C CYS A 530 7.35 -0.19 5.89
N MET A 531 7.78 0.37 4.75
CA MET A 531 8.80 1.44 4.75
C MET A 531 8.36 2.70 5.51
N PRO A 532 7.15 3.26 5.29
CA PRO A 532 6.71 4.45 6.02
C PRO A 532 6.64 4.21 7.53
N SER A 533 6.04 3.10 7.96
CA SER A 533 5.85 2.83 9.38
C SER A 533 7.13 2.43 10.11
N THR A 534 8.13 1.86 9.42
CA THR A 534 9.48 1.66 9.98
C THR A 534 10.16 3.00 10.31
N VAL A 535 9.98 4.03 9.48
CA VAL A 535 10.48 5.39 9.78
C VAL A 535 9.80 5.94 11.02
N VAL A 536 8.47 5.76 11.16
CA VAL A 536 7.73 6.17 12.36
C VAL A 536 8.23 5.42 13.59
N ALA A 537 8.43 4.11 13.49
CA ALA A 537 8.92 3.30 14.60
C ALA A 537 10.32 3.77 15.07
N ALA A 538 11.22 4.11 14.14
CA ALA A 538 12.53 4.66 14.46
C ALA A 538 12.45 6.02 15.20
N LEU A 539 11.45 6.84 14.89
CA LEU A 539 11.21 8.14 15.52
C LEU A 539 10.33 8.06 16.79
N SER A 540 9.70 6.91 17.06
CA SER A 540 8.69 6.75 18.11
C SER A 540 9.17 7.15 19.50
N ARG A 541 10.44 6.86 19.86
CA ARG A 541 11.01 7.28 21.15
C ARG A 541 11.02 8.80 21.31
N LYS A 542 11.43 9.52 20.26
CA LYS A 542 11.46 10.99 20.28
C LYS A 542 10.04 11.56 20.33
N ILE A 543 9.12 11.01 19.51
CA ILE A 543 7.72 11.44 19.49
C ILE A 543 7.06 11.21 20.86
N SER A 544 7.30 10.04 21.48
CA SER A 544 6.77 9.70 22.80
C SER A 544 7.22 10.70 23.87
N ALA A 545 8.53 11.00 23.93
CA ALA A 545 9.09 11.97 24.87
C ALA A 545 8.48 13.38 24.68
N ASP A 546 8.40 13.85 23.44
CA ASP A 546 7.84 15.15 23.10
C ASP A 546 6.30 15.21 23.33
N CYS A 547 5.63 14.05 23.43
CA CYS A 547 4.21 13.88 23.77
C CYS A 547 3.98 13.47 25.24
N GLY A 548 4.84 13.91 26.15
CA GLY A 548 4.70 13.70 27.60
C GLY A 548 4.75 12.22 27.98
N ASP A 549 5.74 11.51 27.45
CA ASP A 549 5.98 10.07 27.62
C ASP A 549 4.76 9.21 27.28
N MET A 550 3.98 9.63 26.27
CA MET A 550 2.82 8.86 25.82
C MET A 550 3.29 7.50 25.28
N PRO A 551 2.80 6.36 25.80
CA PRO A 551 3.14 5.04 25.28
C PRO A 551 2.81 4.91 23.78
N ILE A 552 3.79 4.46 22.99
CA ILE A 552 3.63 4.12 21.57
C ILE A 552 4.00 2.65 21.38
N LEU A 553 3.02 1.83 20.99
CA LEU A 553 3.24 0.41 20.68
C LEU A 553 3.33 0.22 19.16
N ASN A 554 4.51 -0.22 18.68
CA ASN A 554 4.69 -0.59 17.28
C ASN A 554 4.36 -2.08 17.09
N LEU A 555 3.35 -2.38 16.27
CA LEU A 555 2.92 -3.74 15.94
C LEU A 555 3.13 -4.01 14.44
N SER A 556 3.94 -5.03 14.15
CA SER A 556 4.19 -5.52 12.81
C SER A 556 3.43 -6.82 12.58
N PHE A 557 2.65 -6.89 11.51
CA PHE A 557 1.85 -8.05 11.13
C PHE A 557 2.40 -8.66 9.83
N ASP A 558 2.63 -9.97 9.82
CA ASP A 558 3.06 -10.73 8.64
C ASP A 558 2.01 -11.76 8.19
N GLY A 559 0.91 -11.89 8.94
CA GLY A 559 -0.16 -12.86 8.70
C GLY A 559 0.06 -14.22 9.39
N GLN A 560 1.01 -14.34 10.31
CA GLN A 560 1.16 -15.48 11.22
C GLN A 560 0.78 -15.09 12.64
N ASP A 561 0.10 -15.98 13.37
CA ASP A 561 -0.26 -15.71 14.76
C ASP A 561 0.97 -15.43 15.64
N ASP A 562 0.97 -14.26 16.30
CA ASP A 562 1.97 -13.88 17.30
C ASP A 562 1.47 -14.31 18.69
N PRO A 563 2.03 -15.37 19.30
CA PRO A 563 1.61 -15.84 20.62
C PRO A 563 1.92 -14.83 21.73
N THR A 564 2.80 -13.86 21.49
CA THR A 564 3.18 -12.83 22.46
C THR A 564 2.25 -11.61 22.41
N LEU A 565 1.48 -11.45 21.33
CA LEU A 565 0.61 -10.30 21.10
C LEU A 565 -0.38 -10.06 22.27
N PRO A 566 -1.08 -11.06 22.83
CA PRO A 566 -1.99 -10.83 23.96
C PRO A 566 -1.29 -10.17 25.15
N THR A 567 -0.14 -10.70 25.57
CA THR A 567 0.63 -10.19 26.72
C THR A 567 1.14 -8.77 26.45
N ARG A 568 1.59 -8.50 25.22
CA ARG A 568 2.03 -7.15 24.80
C ARG A 568 0.91 -6.13 24.86
N LEU A 569 -0.30 -6.50 24.41
CA LEU A 569 -1.48 -5.64 24.47
C LEU A 569 -1.93 -5.40 25.91
N GLU A 570 -1.91 -6.42 26.77
CA GLU A 570 -2.22 -6.29 28.20
C GLU A 570 -1.28 -5.30 28.91
N ALA A 571 0.03 -5.49 28.73
CA ALA A 571 1.04 -4.59 29.30
C ALA A 571 0.88 -3.15 28.77
N PHE A 572 0.60 -2.99 27.48
CA PHE A 572 0.40 -1.68 26.88
C PHE A 572 -0.86 -0.98 27.41
N VAL A 573 -2.00 -1.67 27.48
CA VAL A 573 -3.24 -1.09 28.03
C VAL A 573 -3.03 -0.65 29.49
N GLU A 574 -2.27 -1.41 30.27
CA GLU A 574 -1.94 -1.05 31.65
C GLU A 574 -1.04 0.20 31.72
N GLN A 575 0.00 0.30 30.88
CA GLN A 575 0.82 1.51 30.75
C GLN A 575 -0.04 2.74 30.40
N VAL A 576 -1.00 2.57 29.49
CA VAL A 576 -1.92 3.64 29.08
C VAL A 576 -2.83 4.07 30.23
N ARG A 577 -3.31 3.13 31.07
CA ARG A 577 -4.10 3.46 32.28
C ARG A 577 -3.26 4.28 33.26
N GLN A 578 -2.04 3.83 33.56
CA GLN A 578 -1.14 4.52 34.48
C GLN A 578 -0.78 5.92 33.97
N ALA A 579 -0.48 6.08 32.68
CA ALA A 579 -0.20 7.39 32.08
C ALA A 579 -1.43 8.32 32.12
N SER A 580 -2.62 7.78 31.89
CA SER A 580 -3.88 8.54 31.96
C SER A 580 -4.20 8.99 33.40
N ASP A 581 -3.81 8.21 34.39
CA ASP A 581 -3.98 8.53 35.81
C ASP A 581 -2.95 9.53 36.33
N ALA A 582 -1.70 9.44 35.86
CA ALA A 582 -0.63 10.37 36.21
C ALA A 582 -0.85 11.79 35.66
N ARG A 583 -1.52 11.92 34.49
CA ARG A 583 -1.87 13.22 33.87
C ARG A 583 -3.05 13.95 34.55
N ARG A 584 -3.56 13.42 35.67
CA ARG A 584 -4.61 14.10 36.44
C ARG A 584 -4.05 15.36 37.10
N PRO A 585 -4.66 16.55 36.93
CA PRO A 585 -4.38 17.66 37.83
C PRO A 585 -4.79 17.27 39.25
N VAL A 586 -3.88 17.40 40.21
CA VAL A 586 -4.12 17.19 41.64
C VAL A 586 -4.96 18.35 42.19
N HIS A 587 -6.18 18.56 41.69
CA HIS A 587 -7.14 19.51 42.25
C HIS A 587 -8.57 19.11 41.87
N ALA A 588 -9.09 18.08 42.55
CA ALA A 588 -10.52 17.82 42.72
C ALA A 588 -10.74 16.92 43.95
N ALA A 589 -10.12 17.30 45.07
CA ALA A 589 -10.47 16.82 46.40
C ALA A 589 -10.39 18.04 47.32
N GLY A 590 -11.54 18.65 47.55
CA GLY A 590 -11.76 19.87 48.31
C GLY A 590 -13.24 20.18 48.27
#